data_AF-A0A351TMS5-F1
#
_entry.id   AF-A0A351TMS5-F1
#
_cell.length_a   1.000
_cell.length_b   1.000
_cell.length_c   1.000
_cell.angle_alpha   90.00
_cell.angle_beta   90.00
_cell.angle_gamma   90.00
#
_symmetry.space_group_name_H-M   'P 1'
#
loop_
_entity.id
_entity.type
_entity.pdbx_description
1 polymer ?
#
loop_
_entity_poly.entity_id
_entity_poly.type
_entity_poly.pdbx_seq_one_letter_code
_entity_poly.pdbx_strand_id
1 'polypeptide(L)'
;MAGMYRDGTGTQKDGSQADTHFQNAFSGFLHLEAKGGDDKLQYRLGQMLHTGTGTERDDDAAAVYWERAAKLGNVHAQYALGKLWLENGGGNTAQAVRWITKAAEAGNAAAQYTFGKLCLAGEVVEKDAARAVELFTLSAGQGNEYAAYRLGRFYLSGEEIPGDTAEAVRWLSFSAERGNQYAQYALGKLYLSGEDIPKDVEKAVCLLEQSAGQGNQYAQYALGRLYLSGEDVPKDVEKAVYWLEQSARQGNPYAQYALGKLFLCGKDVPRDREKATAYLQAAAGQGNIYAAFLLEHMDFFHDPDLFLAATRLMHRLEKLFREDVHRAAGGSSFHIDRKRRRRLAEKKQAQGHKRDDREPVQQQM
;
A
#
# COMPACT_ATOMS: atom_id res chain seq x y z
N MET A 1 22.33 -13.47 33.99
CA MET A 1 23.51 -14.04 33.30
C MET A 1 23.23 -14.34 31.82
N ALA A 2 22.36 -15.29 31.44
CA ALA A 2 22.14 -15.64 30.02
C ALA A 2 21.77 -14.44 29.11
N GLY A 3 20.81 -13.61 29.52
CA GLY A 3 20.44 -12.38 28.79
C GLY A 3 21.55 -11.33 28.73
N MET A 4 22.45 -11.32 29.72
CA MET A 4 23.57 -10.36 29.76
C MET A 4 24.64 -10.71 28.70
N TYR A 5 24.95 -12.00 28.52
CA TYR A 5 25.86 -12.46 27.46
C TYR A 5 25.24 -12.37 26.06
N ARG A 6 23.91 -12.52 25.93
CA ARG A 6 23.19 -12.33 24.66
C ARG A 6 23.16 -10.86 24.22
N ASP A 7 22.83 -9.97 25.16
CA ASP A 7 22.55 -8.56 24.88
C ASP A 7 23.77 -7.66 25.13
N GLY A 8 24.86 -8.20 25.69
CA GLY A 8 26.09 -7.47 26.02
C GLY A 8 25.92 -6.50 27.19
N THR A 9 24.88 -6.64 28.00
CA THR A 9 24.59 -5.72 29.11
C THR A 9 25.47 -6.07 30.31
N GLY A 10 26.57 -5.34 30.47
CA GLY A 10 27.52 -5.52 31.57
C GLY A 10 28.55 -6.65 31.36
N THR A 11 28.56 -7.31 30.21
CA THR A 11 29.56 -8.30 29.78
C THR A 11 29.81 -8.18 28.27
N GLN A 12 30.92 -8.72 27.76
CA GLN A 12 31.10 -8.85 26.31
C GLN A 12 30.05 -9.83 25.75
N LYS A 13 29.51 -9.53 24.56
CA LYS A 13 28.54 -10.39 23.89
C LYS A 13 29.19 -11.72 23.52
N ASP A 14 28.66 -12.82 24.03
CA ASP A 14 29.16 -14.18 23.80
C ASP A 14 27.96 -15.13 23.63
N GLY A 15 27.71 -15.54 22.37
CA GLY A 15 26.60 -16.43 22.03
C GLY A 15 26.76 -17.82 22.64
N SER A 16 27.99 -18.34 22.73
CA SER A 16 28.25 -19.68 23.25
C SER A 16 28.02 -19.77 24.76
N GLN A 17 28.46 -18.74 25.50
CA GLN A 17 28.15 -18.65 26.93
C GLN A 17 26.67 -18.38 27.20
N ALA A 18 26.02 -17.54 26.39
CA ALA A 18 24.59 -17.32 26.49
C ALA A 18 23.81 -18.64 26.32
N ASP A 19 24.14 -19.42 25.28
CA ASP A 19 23.49 -20.71 24.99
C ASP A 19 23.70 -21.73 26.10
N THR A 20 24.92 -21.85 26.63
CA THR A 20 25.23 -22.71 27.78
C THR A 20 24.40 -22.32 29.01
N HIS A 21 24.25 -21.02 29.27
CA HIS A 21 23.41 -20.56 30.38
C HIS A 21 21.92 -20.82 30.13
N PHE A 22 21.44 -20.72 28.90
CA PHE A 22 20.05 -21.05 28.57
C PHE A 22 19.78 -22.56 28.69
N GLN A 23 20.71 -23.42 28.27
CA GLN A 23 20.62 -24.87 28.45
C GLN A 23 20.58 -25.26 29.92
N ASN A 24 21.46 -24.67 30.74
CA ASN A 24 21.47 -24.89 32.19
C ASN A 24 20.19 -24.38 32.86
N ALA A 25 19.64 -23.26 32.38
CA ALA A 25 18.35 -22.76 32.86
C ALA A 25 17.21 -23.71 32.49
N PHE A 26 17.19 -24.23 31.26
CA PHE A 26 16.18 -25.16 30.79
C PHE A 26 16.19 -26.46 31.60
N SER A 27 17.37 -27.08 31.78
CA SER A 27 17.51 -28.29 32.59
C SER A 27 17.15 -28.06 34.06
N GLY A 28 17.52 -26.91 34.62
CA GLY A 28 17.11 -26.48 35.95
C GLY A 28 15.59 -26.35 36.09
N PHE A 29 14.91 -25.74 35.11
CA PHE A 29 13.45 -25.62 35.11
C PHE A 29 12.75 -26.96 34.97
N LEU A 30 13.25 -27.88 34.15
CA LEU A 30 12.71 -29.25 34.08
C LEU A 30 12.83 -29.99 35.43
N HIS A 31 13.94 -29.80 36.14
CA HIS A 31 14.13 -30.40 37.45
C HIS A 31 13.19 -29.81 38.52
N LEU A 32 12.91 -28.51 38.45
CA LEU A 32 11.93 -27.85 39.31
C LEU A 32 10.50 -28.31 39.01
N GLU A 33 10.15 -28.44 37.73
CA GLU A 33 8.84 -28.92 37.28
C GLU A 33 8.55 -30.33 37.84
N ALA A 34 9.56 -31.22 37.84
CA ALA A 34 9.45 -32.57 38.40
C ALA A 34 9.17 -32.60 39.91
N LYS A 35 9.46 -31.51 40.64
CA LYS A 35 9.24 -31.38 42.08
C LYS A 35 7.92 -30.69 42.44
N GLY A 36 7.20 -30.17 41.46
CA GLY A 36 5.97 -29.42 41.63
C GLY A 36 5.97 -28.17 40.75
N GLY A 37 5.38 -28.28 39.57
CA GLY A 37 5.26 -27.18 38.61
C GLY A 37 4.12 -26.21 38.93
N ASP A 38 4.41 -24.91 38.84
CA ASP A 38 3.38 -23.86 38.83
C ASP A 38 3.10 -23.38 37.40
N ASP A 39 2.05 -22.58 37.26
CA ASP A 39 1.56 -22.10 35.97
C ASP A 39 2.60 -21.24 35.23
N LYS A 40 3.42 -20.48 35.97
CA LYS A 40 4.47 -19.60 35.44
C LYS A 40 5.67 -20.39 34.91
N LEU A 41 6.09 -21.41 35.64
CA LEU A 41 7.19 -22.30 35.26
C LEU A 41 6.81 -23.08 34.00
N GLN A 42 5.60 -23.64 33.97
CA GLN A 42 5.06 -24.33 32.79
C GLN A 42 4.95 -23.39 31.59
N TYR A 43 4.44 -22.17 31.80
CA TYR A 43 4.40 -21.17 30.72
C TYR A 43 5.80 -20.88 30.15
N ARG A 44 6.79 -20.70 31.04
CA ARG A 44 8.18 -20.42 30.66
C ARG A 44 8.85 -21.57 29.94
N LEU A 45 8.65 -22.81 30.40
CA LEU A 45 9.14 -24.01 29.72
C LEU A 45 8.57 -24.10 28.31
N GLY A 46 7.26 -23.85 28.14
CA GLY A 46 6.64 -23.78 26.82
C GLY A 46 7.21 -22.68 25.93
N GLN A 47 7.51 -21.49 26.47
CA GLN A 47 8.18 -20.42 25.71
C GLN A 47 9.58 -20.83 25.24
N MET A 48 10.35 -21.49 26.10
CA MET A 48 11.71 -21.94 25.76
C MET A 48 11.69 -22.99 24.65
N LEU A 49 10.76 -23.95 24.71
CA LEU A 49 10.56 -24.97 23.67
C LEU A 49 10.08 -24.36 22.35
N HIS A 50 9.13 -23.42 22.38
CA HIS A 50 8.64 -22.77 21.16
C HIS A 50 9.72 -21.90 20.47
N THR A 51 10.56 -21.23 21.25
CA THR A 51 11.61 -20.35 20.72
C THR A 51 12.93 -21.07 20.44
N GLY A 52 13.10 -22.31 20.91
CA GLY A 52 14.40 -23.00 20.91
C GLY A 52 15.43 -22.34 21.84
N THR A 53 14.99 -21.63 22.88
CA THR A 53 15.92 -20.95 23.80
C THR A 53 16.45 -21.97 24.81
N GLY A 54 17.71 -22.39 24.66
CA GLY A 54 18.34 -23.36 25.56
C GLY A 54 17.92 -24.81 25.33
N THR A 55 17.22 -25.08 24.23
CA THR A 55 16.77 -26.41 23.79
C THR A 55 16.48 -26.35 22.29
N GLU A 56 16.24 -27.50 21.64
CA GLU A 56 15.74 -27.50 20.27
C GLU A 56 14.28 -27.03 20.22
N ARG A 57 13.88 -26.41 19.10
CA ARG A 57 12.50 -25.95 18.95
C ARG A 57 11.56 -27.16 18.86
N ASP A 58 10.58 -27.19 19.75
CA ASP A 58 9.56 -28.24 19.83
C ASP A 58 8.20 -27.62 20.19
N ASP A 59 7.39 -27.35 19.16
CA ASP A 59 6.08 -26.71 19.31
C ASP A 59 5.05 -27.67 19.95
N ASP A 60 5.19 -28.98 19.77
CA ASP A 60 4.28 -29.97 20.34
C ASP A 60 4.50 -30.10 21.86
N ALA A 61 5.75 -30.18 22.29
CA ALA A 61 6.09 -30.14 23.71
C ALA A 61 5.73 -28.79 24.34
N ALA A 62 5.93 -27.68 23.62
CA ALA A 62 5.50 -26.36 24.08
C ALA A 62 3.99 -26.30 24.32
N ALA A 63 3.18 -26.85 23.41
CA ALA A 63 1.74 -26.91 23.54
C ALA A 63 1.31 -27.69 24.79
N VAL A 64 1.96 -28.82 25.11
CA VAL A 64 1.67 -29.60 26.33
C VAL A 64 1.91 -28.78 27.60
N TYR A 65 3.03 -28.07 27.69
CA TYR A 65 3.32 -27.22 28.85
C TYR A 65 2.37 -26.03 28.96
N TRP A 66 2.07 -25.37 27.84
CA TRP A 66 1.10 -24.27 27.82
C TRP A 66 -0.32 -24.74 28.14
N GLU A 67 -0.73 -25.95 27.76
CA GLU A 67 -2.03 -26.47 28.14
C GLU A 67 -2.14 -26.70 29.65
N ARG A 68 -1.08 -27.21 30.29
CA ARG A 68 -1.05 -27.35 31.76
C ARG A 68 -1.15 -25.99 32.45
N ALA A 69 -0.35 -25.01 32.03
CA ALA A 69 -0.40 -23.65 32.56
C ALA A 69 -1.76 -22.97 32.31
N ALA A 70 -2.34 -23.16 31.12
CA ALA A 70 -3.63 -22.60 30.74
C ALA A 70 -4.78 -23.15 31.60
N LYS A 71 -4.74 -24.45 31.95
CA LYS A 71 -5.68 -25.10 32.88
C LYS A 71 -5.56 -24.57 34.30
N LEU A 72 -4.38 -24.12 34.72
CA LEU A 72 -4.15 -23.43 36.00
C LEU A 72 -4.56 -21.95 35.98
N GLY A 73 -5.04 -21.43 34.84
CA GLY A 73 -5.51 -20.05 34.71
C GLY A 73 -4.46 -19.06 34.20
N ASN A 74 -3.30 -19.52 33.74
CA ASN A 74 -2.30 -18.63 33.16
C ASN A 74 -2.79 -18.03 31.85
N VAL A 75 -3.13 -16.74 31.90
CA VAL A 75 -3.70 -16.01 30.76
C VAL A 75 -2.75 -15.96 29.56
N HIS A 76 -1.45 -15.85 29.79
CA HIS A 76 -0.46 -15.83 28.71
C HIS A 76 -0.30 -17.19 28.05
N ALA A 77 -0.40 -18.28 28.80
CA ALA A 77 -0.40 -19.64 28.27
C ALA A 77 -1.67 -19.94 27.47
N GLN A 78 -2.84 -19.48 27.95
CA GLN A 78 -4.10 -19.58 27.19
C GLN A 78 -3.97 -18.89 25.82
N TYR A 79 -3.45 -17.66 25.80
CA TYR A 79 -3.20 -16.95 24.54
C TYR A 79 -2.17 -17.67 23.65
N ALA A 80 -1.02 -18.06 24.22
CA ALA A 80 0.07 -18.69 23.47
C ALA A 80 -0.36 -20.02 22.84
N LEU A 81 -1.06 -20.87 23.60
CA LEU A 81 -1.61 -22.13 23.12
C LEU A 81 -2.65 -21.91 22.03
N GLY A 82 -3.61 -21.01 22.26
CA GLY A 82 -4.64 -20.70 21.28
C GLY A 82 -4.05 -20.16 19.98
N LYS A 83 -3.04 -19.30 20.05
CA LYS A 83 -2.34 -18.77 18.88
C LYS A 83 -1.60 -19.87 18.12
N LEU A 84 -0.83 -20.70 18.83
CA LEU A 84 -0.05 -21.80 18.23
C LEU A 84 -0.95 -22.78 17.46
N TRP A 85 -2.09 -23.14 18.06
CA TRP A 85 -3.06 -24.05 17.45
C TRP A 85 -3.78 -23.44 16.23
N LEU A 86 -4.04 -22.14 16.23
CA LEU A 86 -4.59 -21.44 15.06
C LEU A 86 -3.58 -21.34 13.90
N GLU A 87 -2.29 -21.23 14.18
CA GLU A 87 -1.23 -21.07 13.17
C GLU A 87 -0.78 -22.41 12.55
N ASN A 88 -0.57 -23.44 13.39
CA ASN A 88 0.00 -24.71 12.95
C ASN A 88 -1.05 -25.78 12.62
N GLY A 89 -2.34 -25.51 12.88
CA GLY A 89 -3.40 -26.52 12.77
C GLY A 89 -3.26 -27.66 13.79
N GLY A 90 -2.38 -27.52 14.78
CA GLY A 90 -2.30 -28.43 15.93
C GLY A 90 -3.50 -28.22 16.84
N GLY A 91 -4.09 -29.30 17.36
CA GLY A 91 -5.30 -29.22 18.17
C GLY A 91 -6.59 -28.92 17.38
N ASN A 92 -7.70 -28.74 18.08
CA ASN A 92 -8.99 -28.41 17.45
C ASN A 92 -9.17 -26.89 17.40
N THR A 93 -9.48 -26.33 16.22
CA THR A 93 -9.74 -24.90 16.01
C THR A 93 -10.73 -24.33 17.02
N ALA A 94 -11.78 -25.07 17.37
CA ALA A 94 -12.75 -24.65 18.38
C ALA A 94 -12.14 -24.57 19.80
N GLN A 95 -11.21 -25.45 20.14
CA GLN A 95 -10.48 -25.38 21.41
C GLN A 95 -9.49 -24.22 21.44
N ALA A 96 -8.81 -23.96 20.31
CA ALA A 96 -7.91 -22.82 20.17
C ALA A 96 -8.65 -21.49 20.39
N VAL A 97 -9.81 -21.34 19.74
CA VAL A 97 -10.68 -20.16 19.93
C VAL A 97 -11.20 -20.06 21.36
N ARG A 98 -11.54 -21.17 22.03
CA ARG A 98 -11.92 -21.14 23.44
C ARG A 98 -10.81 -20.61 24.34
N TRP A 99 -9.55 -21.00 24.09
CA TRP A 99 -8.42 -20.47 24.86
C TRP A 99 -8.15 -18.99 24.58
N ILE A 100 -8.23 -18.56 23.32
CA ILE A 100 -8.17 -17.14 22.95
C ILE A 100 -9.28 -16.33 23.64
N THR A 101 -10.51 -16.86 23.65
CA THR A 101 -11.67 -16.21 24.27
C THR A 101 -11.45 -16.03 25.77
N LYS A 102 -11.06 -17.08 26.48
CA LYS A 102 -10.74 -17.02 27.92
C LYS A 102 -9.64 -16.00 28.21
N ALA A 103 -8.58 -15.98 27.39
CA ALA A 103 -7.49 -15.03 27.57
C ALA A 103 -7.94 -13.57 27.33
N ALA A 104 -8.81 -13.35 26.34
CA ALA A 104 -9.36 -12.04 26.02
C ALA A 104 -10.29 -11.52 27.13
N GLU A 105 -11.16 -12.39 27.66
CA GLU A 105 -12.04 -12.10 28.80
C GLU A 105 -11.24 -11.82 30.08
N ALA A 106 -10.09 -12.50 30.25
CA ALA A 106 -9.15 -12.24 31.34
C ALA A 106 -8.27 -10.99 31.12
N GLY A 107 -8.53 -10.18 30.08
CA GLY A 107 -7.90 -8.89 29.88
C GLY A 107 -6.63 -8.90 29.03
N ASN A 108 -6.21 -10.03 28.45
CA ASN A 108 -4.98 -10.05 27.66
C ASN A 108 -5.13 -9.25 26.35
N ALA A 109 -4.37 -8.17 26.21
CA ALA A 109 -4.44 -7.29 25.05
C ALA A 109 -4.25 -8.01 23.71
N ALA A 110 -3.27 -8.93 23.62
CA ALA A 110 -3.01 -9.67 22.38
C ALA A 110 -4.14 -10.65 22.05
N ALA A 111 -4.72 -11.31 23.07
CA ALA A 111 -5.88 -12.17 22.91
C ALA A 111 -7.13 -11.39 22.52
N GLN A 112 -7.38 -10.21 23.11
CA GLN A 112 -8.48 -9.32 22.72
C GLN A 112 -8.36 -8.91 21.25
N TYR A 113 -7.17 -8.53 20.80
CA TYR A 113 -6.93 -8.25 19.39
C TYR A 113 -7.19 -9.46 18.49
N THR A 114 -6.65 -10.62 18.83
CA THR A 114 -6.85 -11.84 18.04
C THR A 114 -8.31 -12.28 18.03
N PHE A 115 -9.01 -12.19 19.16
CA PHE A 115 -10.43 -12.52 19.26
C PHE A 115 -11.28 -11.55 18.45
N GLY A 116 -10.99 -10.25 18.51
CA GLY A 116 -11.65 -9.25 17.67
C GLY A 116 -11.50 -9.56 16.18
N LYS A 117 -10.31 -10.00 15.73
CA LYS A 117 -10.12 -10.47 14.34
C LYS A 117 -10.98 -11.69 14.00
N LEU A 118 -11.12 -12.64 14.92
CA LEU A 118 -11.94 -13.84 14.71
C LEU A 118 -13.43 -13.50 14.59
N CYS A 119 -13.94 -12.59 15.44
CA CYS A 119 -15.31 -12.07 15.36
C CYS A 119 -15.60 -11.36 14.02
N LEU A 120 -14.60 -10.80 13.35
CA LEU A 120 -14.80 -10.17 12.04
C LEU A 120 -14.80 -11.16 10.87
N ALA A 121 -13.95 -12.18 10.97
CA ALA A 121 -13.85 -13.20 9.93
C ALA A 121 -15.17 -13.99 9.81
N GLY A 122 -15.84 -14.26 10.93
CA GLY A 122 -17.11 -14.98 10.94
C GLY A 122 -17.00 -16.49 10.65
N GLU A 123 -15.78 -17.02 10.54
CA GLU A 123 -15.53 -18.41 10.11
C GLU A 123 -15.69 -19.43 11.24
N VAL A 124 -15.21 -19.08 12.45
CA VAL A 124 -15.18 -19.99 13.62
C VAL A 124 -16.04 -19.46 14.77
N VAL A 125 -16.30 -18.15 14.79
CA VAL A 125 -17.18 -17.45 15.72
C VAL A 125 -18.16 -16.68 14.87
N GLU A 126 -19.41 -16.53 15.33
CA GLU A 126 -20.40 -15.72 14.64
C GLU A 126 -19.87 -14.30 14.37
N LYS A 127 -20.14 -13.79 13.17
CA LYS A 127 -19.63 -12.48 12.76
C LYS A 127 -20.27 -11.39 13.60
N ASP A 128 -19.46 -10.62 14.31
CA ASP A 128 -19.91 -9.49 15.14
C ASP A 128 -18.88 -8.34 15.11
N ALA A 129 -19.21 -7.31 14.33
CA ALA A 129 -18.38 -6.12 14.18
C ALA A 129 -18.39 -5.23 15.43
N ALA A 130 -19.52 -5.14 16.15
CA ALA A 130 -19.62 -4.34 17.36
C ALA A 130 -18.73 -4.93 18.46
N ARG A 131 -18.80 -6.26 18.63
CA ARG A 131 -17.93 -6.98 19.58
C ARG A 131 -16.46 -6.86 19.20
N ALA A 132 -16.12 -6.90 17.91
CA ALA A 132 -14.74 -6.70 17.46
C ALA A 132 -14.22 -5.30 17.82
N VAL A 133 -15.04 -4.26 17.65
CA VAL A 133 -14.69 -2.88 18.03
C VAL A 133 -14.46 -2.74 19.53
N GLU A 134 -15.31 -3.34 20.36
CA GLU A 134 -15.10 -3.39 21.81
C GLU A 134 -13.76 -4.03 22.17
N LEU A 135 -13.47 -5.21 21.61
CA LEU A 135 -12.24 -5.95 21.87
C LEU A 135 -11.00 -5.20 21.39
N PHE A 136 -11.06 -4.56 20.21
CA PHE A 136 -9.97 -3.72 19.74
C PHE A 136 -9.78 -2.49 20.62
N THR A 137 -10.88 -1.89 21.13
CA THR A 137 -10.80 -0.73 22.02
C THR A 137 -10.12 -1.10 23.34
N LEU A 138 -10.48 -2.24 23.93
CA LEU A 138 -9.84 -2.78 25.12
C LEU A 138 -8.35 -3.08 24.88
N SER A 139 -8.03 -3.69 23.74
CA SER A 139 -6.65 -4.02 23.37
C SER A 139 -5.81 -2.76 23.13
N ALA A 140 -6.35 -1.79 22.40
CA ALA A 140 -5.70 -0.51 22.10
C ALA A 140 -5.50 0.33 23.37
N GLY A 141 -6.46 0.33 24.31
CA GLY A 141 -6.33 0.98 25.61
C GLY A 141 -5.17 0.45 26.46
N GLN A 142 -4.71 -0.78 26.20
CA GLN A 142 -3.53 -1.39 26.80
C GLN A 142 -2.23 -1.15 26.00
N GLY A 143 -2.29 -0.31 24.97
CA GLY A 143 -1.13 0.07 24.17
C GLY A 143 -0.93 -0.74 22.89
N ASN A 144 -1.86 -1.63 22.51
CA ASN A 144 -1.75 -2.39 21.26
C ASN A 144 -1.98 -1.49 20.04
N GLU A 145 -0.91 -1.17 19.32
CA GLU A 145 -0.90 -0.32 18.15
C GLU A 145 -1.59 -0.95 16.93
N TYR A 146 -1.60 -2.27 16.81
CA TYR A 146 -2.30 -2.96 15.72
C TYR A 146 -3.82 -2.90 15.91
N ALA A 147 -4.29 -3.03 17.15
CA ALA A 147 -5.70 -2.85 17.48
C ALA A 147 -6.16 -1.41 17.19
N ALA A 148 -5.36 -0.42 17.61
CA ALA A 148 -5.63 0.98 17.32
C ALA A 148 -5.66 1.28 15.80
N TYR A 149 -4.71 0.73 15.03
CA TYR A 149 -4.73 0.85 13.57
C TYR A 149 -6.02 0.26 12.96
N ARG A 150 -6.47 -0.90 13.45
CA ARG A 150 -7.71 -1.54 12.97
C ARG A 150 -8.95 -0.70 13.27
N LEU A 151 -9.07 -0.15 14.49
CA LEU A 151 -10.13 0.79 14.85
C LEU A 151 -10.12 2.01 13.94
N GLY A 152 -8.95 2.62 13.77
CA GLY A 152 -8.78 3.76 12.88
C GLY A 152 -9.26 3.45 11.45
N ARG A 153 -8.99 2.24 10.97
CA ARG A 153 -9.43 1.80 9.64
C ARG A 153 -10.92 1.58 9.52
N PHE A 154 -11.57 1.06 10.57
CA PHE A 154 -13.01 0.86 10.62
C PHE A 154 -13.79 2.17 10.59
N TYR A 155 -13.42 3.10 11.46
CA TYR A 155 -14.06 4.41 11.47
C TYR A 155 -13.86 5.18 10.17
N LEU A 156 -12.74 4.96 9.45
CA LEU A 156 -12.54 5.53 8.11
C LEU A 156 -13.36 4.86 7.01
N SER A 157 -13.63 3.55 7.07
CA SER A 157 -14.33 2.86 5.98
C SER A 157 -15.85 3.02 6.09
N GLY A 158 -16.40 2.98 7.31
CA GLY A 158 -17.84 3.08 7.53
C GLY A 158 -18.65 1.86 7.04
N GLU A 159 -17.99 0.78 6.60
CA GLU A 159 -18.66 -0.38 5.97
C GLU A 159 -19.27 -1.36 6.97
N GLU A 160 -18.63 -1.56 8.14
CA GLU A 160 -19.06 -2.54 9.17
C GLU A 160 -19.60 -1.87 10.43
N ILE A 161 -19.26 -0.60 10.65
CA ILE A 161 -19.77 0.28 11.71
C ILE A 161 -19.99 1.67 11.12
N PRO A 162 -20.83 2.52 11.73
CA PRO A 162 -20.93 3.92 11.32
C PRO A 162 -19.55 4.60 11.29
N GLY A 163 -19.22 5.23 10.17
CA GLY A 163 -17.95 5.93 10.00
C GLY A 163 -17.87 7.18 10.88
N ASP A 164 -16.67 7.47 11.38
CA ASP A 164 -16.37 8.66 12.17
C ASP A 164 -14.91 9.08 11.94
N THR A 165 -14.70 10.12 11.13
CA THR A 165 -13.35 10.58 10.79
C THR A 165 -12.57 11.07 12.01
N ALA A 166 -13.22 11.64 13.02
CA ALA A 166 -12.55 12.15 14.22
C ALA A 166 -12.02 10.98 15.08
N GLU A 167 -12.84 9.95 15.28
CA GLU A 167 -12.44 8.69 15.91
C GLU A 167 -11.31 8.01 15.14
N ALA A 168 -11.44 7.95 13.81
CA ALA A 168 -10.41 7.41 12.94
C ALA A 168 -9.07 8.09 13.13
N VAL A 169 -9.03 9.43 13.07
CA VAL A 169 -7.82 10.23 13.29
C VAL A 169 -7.25 9.94 14.67
N ARG A 170 -8.09 9.90 15.72
CA ARG A 170 -7.61 9.64 17.09
C ARG A 170 -6.90 8.29 17.20
N TRP A 171 -7.52 7.22 16.70
CA TRP A 171 -6.95 5.88 16.78
C TRP A 171 -5.74 5.68 15.86
N LEU A 172 -5.76 6.26 14.66
CA LEU A 172 -4.62 6.26 13.75
C LEU A 172 -3.44 7.05 14.33
N SER A 173 -3.67 8.21 14.93
CA SER A 173 -2.64 8.99 15.62
C SER A 173 -2.02 8.19 16.77
N PHE A 174 -2.85 7.60 17.65
CA PHE A 174 -2.38 6.76 18.75
C PHE A 174 -1.49 5.60 18.28
N SER A 175 -1.86 4.97 17.16
CA SER A 175 -1.09 3.86 16.56
C SER A 175 0.19 4.36 15.87
N ALA A 176 0.13 5.49 15.16
CA ALA A 176 1.26 6.08 14.46
C ALA A 176 2.36 6.56 15.41
N GLU A 177 1.99 7.15 16.54
CA GLU A 177 2.91 7.58 17.61
C GLU A 177 3.68 6.40 18.23
N ARG A 178 3.11 5.18 18.17
CA ARG A 178 3.76 3.93 18.61
C ARG A 178 4.56 3.24 17.50
N GLY A 179 4.76 3.92 16.38
CA GLY A 179 5.60 3.42 15.29
C GLY A 179 4.87 2.52 14.30
N ASN A 180 3.54 2.37 14.35
CA ASN A 180 2.85 1.55 13.36
C ASN A 180 2.94 2.18 11.96
N GLN A 181 3.76 1.59 11.09
CA GLN A 181 3.99 2.09 9.72
C GLN A 181 2.69 2.16 8.88
N TYR A 182 1.71 1.29 9.10
CA TYR A 182 0.46 1.30 8.34
C TYR A 182 -0.45 2.44 8.79
N ALA A 183 -0.48 2.73 10.10
CA ALA A 183 -1.21 3.87 10.64
C ALA A 183 -0.60 5.20 10.20
N GLN A 184 0.74 5.32 10.24
CA GLN A 184 1.46 6.48 9.72
C GLN A 184 1.13 6.73 8.25
N TYR A 185 1.14 5.68 7.41
CA TYR A 185 0.76 5.78 6.01
C TYR A 185 -0.69 6.23 5.82
N ALA A 186 -1.63 5.59 6.52
CA ALA A 186 -3.05 5.90 6.42
C ALA A 186 -3.35 7.35 6.85
N LEU A 187 -2.76 7.77 7.97
CA LEU A 187 -2.93 9.12 8.50
C LEU A 187 -2.26 10.17 7.60
N GLY A 188 -1.07 9.89 7.07
CA GLY A 188 -0.41 10.77 6.10
C GLY A 188 -1.24 10.94 4.83
N LYS A 189 -1.82 9.86 4.30
CA LYS A 189 -2.73 9.96 3.14
C LYS A 189 -3.97 10.80 3.44
N LEU A 190 -4.54 10.67 4.65
CA LEU A 190 -5.71 11.43 5.07
C LEU A 190 -5.40 12.94 5.11
N TYR A 191 -4.28 13.35 5.73
CA TYR A 191 -3.85 14.75 5.75
C TYR A 191 -3.47 15.29 4.36
N LEU A 192 -2.92 14.49 3.44
CA LEU A 192 -2.68 14.92 2.06
C LEU A 192 -3.99 15.14 1.29
N SER A 193 -5.00 14.29 1.49
CA SER A 193 -6.26 14.39 0.74
C SER A 193 -7.03 15.65 1.09
N GLY A 194 -7.12 16.00 2.37
CA GLY A 194 -7.88 17.15 2.83
C GLY A 194 -9.40 17.05 2.68
N GLU A 195 -9.95 15.86 2.34
CA GLU A 195 -11.39 15.69 2.05
C GLU A 195 -12.25 15.73 3.31
N ASP A 196 -11.87 14.96 4.34
CA ASP A 196 -12.64 14.84 5.60
C ASP A 196 -12.01 15.58 6.78
N ILE A 197 -10.75 16.01 6.64
CA ILE A 197 -10.01 16.79 7.63
C ILE A 197 -9.24 17.92 6.93
N PRO A 198 -8.88 19.01 7.64
CA PRO A 198 -8.05 20.06 7.06
C PRO A 198 -6.75 19.48 6.46
N LYS A 199 -6.47 19.83 5.22
CA LYS A 199 -5.24 19.44 4.52
C LYS A 199 -4.03 19.98 5.28
N ASP A 200 -3.07 19.11 5.57
CA ASP A 200 -1.80 19.45 6.24
C ASP A 200 -0.67 18.68 5.56
N VAL A 201 -0.03 19.34 4.58
CA VAL A 201 1.00 18.70 3.75
C VAL A 201 2.25 18.39 4.56
N GLU A 202 2.69 19.30 5.45
CA GLU A 202 3.90 19.11 6.24
C GLU A 202 3.77 17.90 7.17
N LYS A 203 2.65 17.82 7.90
CA LYS A 203 2.37 16.68 8.77
C LYS A 203 2.23 15.38 7.98
N ALA A 204 1.62 15.45 6.81
CA ALA A 204 1.46 14.28 5.97
C ALA A 204 2.80 13.75 5.45
N VAL A 205 3.68 14.62 4.94
CA VAL A 205 5.03 14.26 4.49
C VAL A 205 5.81 13.63 5.64
N CYS A 206 5.78 14.23 6.84
CA CYS A 206 6.45 13.68 8.02
C CYS A 206 5.99 12.25 8.34
N LEU A 207 4.68 12.00 8.39
CA LEU A 207 4.11 10.68 8.63
C LEU A 207 4.46 9.68 7.53
N LEU A 208 4.42 10.11 6.27
CA LEU A 208 4.78 9.27 5.14
C LEU A 208 6.27 8.91 5.14
N GLU A 209 7.16 9.84 5.51
CA GLU A 209 8.60 9.59 5.64
C GLU A 209 8.91 8.62 6.79
N GLN A 210 8.24 8.76 7.93
CA GLN A 210 8.33 7.78 9.04
C GLN A 210 7.91 6.38 8.60
N SER A 211 6.79 6.28 7.87
CA SER A 211 6.28 5.00 7.36
C SER A 211 7.21 4.40 6.31
N ALA A 212 7.70 5.22 5.39
CA ALA A 212 8.60 4.81 4.31
C ALA A 212 9.97 4.36 4.83
N GLY A 213 10.49 5.03 5.87
CA GLY A 213 11.73 4.66 6.55
C GLY A 213 11.65 3.31 7.28
N GLN A 214 10.45 2.86 7.64
CA GLN A 214 10.19 1.52 8.18
C GLN A 214 9.99 0.44 7.09
N GLY A 215 10.09 0.81 5.82
CA GLY A 215 9.96 -0.11 4.69
C GLY A 215 8.54 -0.18 4.10
N ASN A 216 7.59 0.69 4.47
CA ASN A 216 6.26 0.63 3.88
C ASN A 216 6.28 1.00 2.38
N GLN A 217 6.16 0.01 1.50
CA GLN A 217 6.19 0.22 0.05
C GLN A 217 5.11 1.18 -0.48
N TYR A 218 3.96 1.29 0.19
CA TYR A 218 2.89 2.20 -0.23
C TYR A 218 3.20 3.66 0.15
N ALA A 219 3.83 3.87 1.31
CA ALA A 219 4.30 5.19 1.72
C ALA A 219 5.46 5.66 0.85
N GLN A 220 6.42 4.77 0.55
CA GLN A 220 7.51 5.04 -0.39
C GLN A 220 6.97 5.44 -1.77
N TYR A 221 6.00 4.71 -2.31
CA TYR A 221 5.34 5.08 -3.56
C TYR A 221 4.63 6.45 -3.49
N ALA A 222 3.92 6.72 -2.39
CA ALA A 222 3.22 7.99 -2.18
C ALA A 222 4.19 9.17 -2.14
N LEU A 223 5.29 9.08 -1.40
CA LEU A 223 6.35 10.11 -1.39
C LEU A 223 6.97 10.28 -2.77
N GLY A 224 7.28 9.17 -3.44
CA GLY A 224 7.80 9.15 -4.80
C GLY A 224 6.94 9.96 -5.76
N ARG A 225 5.62 9.75 -5.71
CA ARG A 225 4.65 10.52 -6.51
C ARG A 225 4.53 11.98 -6.08
N LEU A 226 4.52 12.24 -4.78
CA LEU A 226 4.37 13.58 -4.22
C LEU A 226 5.51 14.48 -4.71
N TYR A 227 6.76 14.05 -4.52
CA TYR A 227 7.94 14.77 -4.97
C TYR A 227 8.05 14.86 -6.51
N LEU A 228 7.55 13.88 -7.26
CA LEU A 228 7.56 13.94 -8.73
C LEU A 228 6.52 14.92 -9.28
N SER A 229 5.37 15.03 -8.64
CA SER A 229 4.28 15.92 -9.07
C SER A 229 4.66 17.40 -8.94
N GLY A 230 5.29 17.77 -7.82
CA GLY A 230 5.60 19.16 -7.51
C GLY A 230 4.38 20.02 -7.13
N GLU A 231 3.19 19.42 -6.95
CA GLU A 231 1.94 20.18 -6.72
C GLU A 231 1.83 20.69 -5.27
N ASP A 232 2.01 19.78 -4.31
CA ASP A 232 1.86 20.06 -2.87
C ASP A 232 3.21 20.32 -2.18
N VAL A 233 4.30 19.81 -2.75
CA VAL A 233 5.68 20.01 -2.26
C VAL A 233 6.56 20.43 -3.43
N PRO A 234 7.67 21.16 -3.19
CA PRO A 234 8.64 21.46 -4.25
C PRO A 234 9.07 20.19 -4.98
N LYS A 235 9.04 20.23 -6.31
CA LYS A 235 9.41 19.10 -7.15
C LYS A 235 10.87 18.70 -6.86
N ASP A 236 11.08 17.44 -6.53
CA ASP A 236 12.40 16.86 -6.26
C ASP A 236 12.50 15.48 -6.94
N VAL A 237 13.09 15.46 -8.13
CA VAL A 237 13.14 14.26 -8.95
C VAL A 237 14.06 13.20 -8.34
N GLU A 238 15.14 13.61 -7.69
CA GLU A 238 16.09 12.67 -7.07
C GLU A 238 15.43 11.92 -5.91
N LYS A 239 14.76 12.65 -4.99
CA LYS A 239 13.99 12.03 -3.91
C LYS A 239 12.83 11.18 -4.45
N ALA A 240 12.17 11.65 -5.50
CA ALA A 240 11.09 10.90 -6.13
C ALA A 240 11.58 9.54 -6.64
N VAL A 241 12.65 9.52 -7.43
CA VAL A 241 13.26 8.30 -7.95
C VAL A 241 13.73 7.41 -6.81
N TYR A 242 14.42 7.96 -5.80
CA TYR A 242 14.89 7.19 -4.64
C TYR A 242 13.74 6.40 -3.97
N TRP A 243 12.65 7.09 -3.61
CA TRP A 243 11.52 6.44 -2.94
C TRP A 243 10.76 5.47 -3.85
N LEU A 244 10.59 5.81 -5.13
CA LEU A 244 9.99 4.91 -6.10
C LEU A 244 10.83 3.64 -6.29
N GLU A 245 12.16 3.73 -6.30
CA GLU A 245 13.04 2.57 -6.43
C GLU A 245 12.96 1.66 -5.20
N GLN A 246 12.93 2.21 -3.98
CA GLN A 246 12.73 1.41 -2.77
C GLN A 246 11.40 0.64 -2.82
N SER A 247 10.33 1.31 -3.24
CA SER A 247 9.01 0.70 -3.39
C SER A 247 8.99 -0.38 -4.48
N ALA A 248 9.61 -0.11 -5.63
CA ALA A 248 9.67 -1.04 -6.76
C ALA A 248 10.46 -2.31 -6.46
N ARG A 249 11.55 -2.21 -5.67
CA ARG A 249 12.35 -3.36 -5.20
C ARG A 249 11.56 -4.30 -4.30
N GLN A 250 10.57 -3.79 -3.58
CA GLN A 250 9.63 -4.59 -2.78
C GLN A 250 8.50 -5.21 -3.60
N GLY A 251 8.50 -4.98 -4.92
CA GLY A 251 7.51 -5.55 -5.83
C GLY A 251 6.30 -4.66 -6.10
N ASN A 252 6.26 -3.40 -5.63
CA ASN A 252 5.10 -2.55 -5.86
C ASN A 252 4.89 -2.25 -7.37
N PRO A 253 3.80 -2.74 -8.00
CA PRO A 253 3.59 -2.61 -9.45
C PRO A 253 3.30 -1.16 -9.87
N TYR A 254 2.78 -0.32 -8.97
CA TYR A 254 2.53 1.08 -9.24
C TYR A 254 3.83 1.89 -9.28
N ALA A 255 4.78 1.58 -8.39
CA ALA A 255 6.09 2.23 -8.37
C ALA A 255 6.94 1.80 -9.56
N GLN A 256 6.93 0.50 -9.90
CA GLN A 256 7.57 -0.04 -11.10
C GLN A 256 7.02 0.63 -12.36
N TYR A 257 5.69 0.73 -12.51
CA TYR A 257 5.09 1.46 -13.62
C TYR A 257 5.51 2.93 -13.67
N ALA A 258 5.53 3.62 -12.53
CA ALA A 258 5.92 5.03 -12.46
C ALA A 258 7.38 5.24 -12.91
N LEU A 259 8.32 4.42 -12.44
CA LEU A 259 9.72 4.46 -12.88
C LEU A 259 9.87 4.09 -14.35
N GLY A 260 9.17 3.05 -14.79
CA GLY A 260 9.17 2.62 -16.18
C GLY A 260 8.76 3.74 -17.13
N LYS A 261 7.66 4.43 -16.80
CA LYS A 261 7.20 5.61 -17.53
C LYS A 261 8.20 6.77 -17.45
N LEU A 262 8.75 7.04 -16.26
CA LEU A 262 9.69 8.13 -16.03
C LEU A 262 10.95 8.01 -16.91
N PHE A 263 11.58 6.83 -16.93
CA PHE A 263 12.75 6.54 -17.77
C PHE A 263 12.42 6.42 -19.26
N LEU A 264 11.20 6.00 -19.63
CA LEU A 264 10.77 5.95 -21.02
C LEU A 264 10.57 7.35 -21.61
N CYS A 265 9.93 8.24 -20.86
CA CYS A 265 9.63 9.60 -21.31
C CYS A 265 10.86 10.50 -21.37
N GLY A 266 11.84 10.33 -20.46
CA GLY A 266 13.09 11.08 -20.51
C GLY A 266 12.99 12.58 -20.17
N LYS A 267 11.82 13.06 -19.69
CA LYS A 267 11.56 14.49 -19.43
C LYS A 267 12.25 15.01 -18.17
N ASP A 268 12.15 14.25 -17.09
CA ASP A 268 12.63 14.63 -15.76
C ASP A 268 13.92 13.89 -15.37
N VAL A 269 14.19 12.76 -16.02
CA VAL A 269 15.43 11.96 -15.88
C VAL A 269 15.95 11.62 -17.27
N PRO A 270 17.26 11.37 -17.45
CA PRO A 270 17.78 10.90 -18.73
C PRO A 270 17.04 9.63 -19.19
N ARG A 271 16.67 9.61 -20.48
CA ARG A 271 15.99 8.46 -21.06
C ARG A 271 16.86 7.22 -20.95
N ASP A 272 16.31 6.17 -20.37
CA ASP A 272 16.98 4.88 -20.21
C ASP A 272 15.99 3.77 -20.59
N ARG A 273 16.13 3.29 -21.83
CA ARG A 273 15.18 2.34 -22.40
C ARG A 273 15.30 0.97 -21.72
N GLU A 274 16.49 0.57 -21.29
CA GLU A 274 16.72 -0.72 -20.63
C GLU A 274 16.12 -0.72 -19.22
N LYS A 275 16.31 0.36 -18.45
CA LYS A 275 15.62 0.48 -17.15
C LYS A 275 14.11 0.59 -17.32
N ALA A 276 13.66 1.36 -18.31
CA ALA A 276 12.24 1.49 -18.59
C ALA A 276 11.60 0.14 -18.92
N THR A 277 12.20 -0.65 -19.81
CA THR A 277 11.70 -1.99 -20.17
C THR A 277 11.66 -2.91 -18.96
N ALA A 278 12.73 -2.96 -18.16
CA ALA A 278 12.81 -3.82 -16.99
C ALA A 278 11.70 -3.51 -15.97
N TYR A 279 11.51 -2.23 -15.63
CA TYR A 279 10.47 -1.83 -14.68
C TYR A 279 9.05 -2.04 -15.24
N LEU A 280 8.81 -1.75 -16.52
CA LEU A 280 7.50 -1.98 -17.13
C LEU A 280 7.19 -3.48 -17.25
N GLN A 281 8.17 -4.33 -17.55
CA GLN A 281 7.99 -5.79 -17.57
C GLN A 281 7.64 -6.32 -16.19
N ALA A 282 8.32 -5.85 -15.14
CA ALA A 282 8.01 -6.23 -13.76
C ALA A 282 6.57 -5.83 -13.37
N ALA A 283 6.12 -4.63 -13.75
CA ALA A 283 4.76 -4.18 -13.48
C ALA A 283 3.72 -4.96 -14.30
N ALA A 284 3.99 -5.20 -15.59
CA ALA A 284 3.10 -5.94 -16.49
C ALA A 284 2.94 -7.41 -16.07
N GLY A 285 4.01 -8.05 -15.61
CA GLY A 285 3.97 -9.41 -15.07
C GLY A 285 3.08 -9.56 -13.83
N GLN A 286 2.80 -8.45 -13.14
CA GLN A 286 1.86 -8.38 -12.01
C GLN A 286 0.46 -7.91 -12.42
N GLY A 287 0.15 -7.85 -13.72
CA GLY A 287 -1.16 -7.50 -14.25
C GLY A 287 -1.38 -5.99 -14.50
N ASN A 288 -0.33 -5.16 -14.45
CA ASN A 288 -0.49 -3.73 -14.78
C ASN A 288 -0.70 -3.54 -16.30
N ILE A 289 -1.96 -3.32 -16.69
CA ILE A 289 -2.37 -3.15 -18.10
C ILE A 289 -1.72 -1.94 -18.78
N TYR A 290 -1.45 -0.86 -18.04
CA TYR A 290 -0.82 0.33 -18.61
C TYR A 290 0.66 0.09 -18.88
N ALA A 291 1.33 -0.72 -18.04
CA ALA A 291 2.71 -1.12 -18.27
C ALA A 291 2.84 -2.02 -19.51
N ALA A 292 1.93 -3.00 -19.65
CA ALA A 292 1.86 -3.85 -20.84
C ALA A 292 1.63 -3.03 -22.11
N PHE A 293 0.67 -2.10 -22.07
CA PHE A 293 0.41 -1.19 -23.18
C PHE A 293 1.65 -0.36 -23.57
N LEU A 294 2.36 0.21 -22.59
CA LEU A 294 3.58 0.98 -22.86
C LEU A 294 4.68 0.13 -23.47
N LEU A 295 4.85 -1.13 -23.04
CA LEU A 295 5.83 -2.05 -23.63
C LEU A 295 5.55 -2.34 -25.11
N GLU A 296 4.29 -2.60 -25.44
CA GLU A 296 3.85 -2.86 -26.83
C GLU A 296 4.02 -1.64 -27.73
N HIS A 297 3.94 -0.43 -27.16
CA HIS A 297 3.95 0.82 -27.90
C HIS A 297 5.20 1.68 -27.66
N MET A 298 6.30 1.12 -27.14
CA MET A 298 7.49 1.91 -26.76
C MET A 298 8.07 2.74 -27.92
N ASP A 299 8.01 2.23 -29.15
CA ASP A 299 8.54 2.90 -30.34
C ASP A 299 7.66 4.06 -30.82
N PHE A 300 6.44 4.21 -30.29
CA PHE A 300 5.60 5.38 -30.55
C PHE A 300 5.95 6.57 -29.64
N PHE A 301 6.69 6.33 -28.56
CA PHE A 301 7.20 7.36 -27.65
C PHE A 301 8.62 7.79 -28.07
N HIS A 302 8.73 8.33 -29.27
CA HIS A 302 9.89 9.12 -29.68
C HIS A 302 9.48 10.59 -29.73
N ASP A 303 10.36 11.49 -29.28
CA ASP A 303 10.25 12.87 -29.72
C ASP A 303 10.25 12.84 -31.26
N PRO A 304 9.31 13.53 -31.94
CA PRO A 304 9.34 13.60 -33.38
C PRO A 304 10.73 14.11 -33.77
N ASP A 305 11.44 13.34 -34.57
CA ASP A 305 12.78 13.70 -35.04
C ASP A 305 12.77 15.18 -35.44
N LEU A 306 13.67 15.98 -34.86
CA LEU A 306 13.73 17.42 -35.13
C LEU A 306 13.81 17.68 -36.63
N PHE A 307 14.48 16.79 -37.37
CA PHE A 307 14.54 16.81 -38.82
C PHE A 307 13.20 16.47 -39.47
N LEU A 308 12.46 15.48 -38.97
CA LEU A 308 11.13 15.14 -39.46
C LEU A 308 10.09 16.23 -39.12
N ALA A 309 10.21 16.87 -37.96
CA ALA A 309 9.41 18.01 -37.56
C ALA A 309 9.72 19.24 -38.43
N ALA A 310 11.00 19.52 -38.66
CA ALA A 310 11.45 20.61 -39.53
C ALA A 310 11.05 20.39 -41.00
N THR A 311 11.17 19.18 -41.53
CA THR A 311 10.76 18.85 -42.91
C THR A 311 9.23 18.92 -43.07
N ARG A 312 8.46 18.47 -42.07
CA ARG A 312 6.99 18.65 -42.08
C ARG A 312 6.59 20.12 -41.98
N LEU A 313 7.30 20.92 -41.19
CA LEU A 313 7.08 22.36 -41.11
C LEU A 313 7.41 23.04 -42.45
N MET A 314 8.58 22.76 -43.02
CA MET A 314 9.02 23.26 -44.32
C MET A 314 8.04 22.88 -45.43
N HIS A 315 7.56 21.63 -45.45
CA HIS A 315 6.57 21.18 -46.43
C HIS A 315 5.21 21.87 -46.26
N ARG A 316 4.77 22.12 -45.02
CA ARG A 316 3.55 22.91 -44.77
C ARG A 316 3.73 24.37 -45.20
N LEU A 317 4.87 24.98 -44.91
CA LEU A 317 5.19 26.35 -45.34
C LEU A 317 5.22 26.45 -46.86
N GLU A 318 5.88 25.51 -47.54
CA GLU A 318 5.91 25.42 -49.01
C GLU A 318 4.51 25.31 -49.60
N LYS A 319 3.65 24.47 -49.02
CA LYS A 319 2.25 24.34 -49.46
C LYS A 319 1.47 25.63 -49.27
N LEU A 320 1.69 26.35 -48.16
CA LEU A 320 1.07 27.64 -47.87
C LEU A 320 1.52 28.71 -48.87
N PHE A 321 2.81 28.78 -49.17
CA PHE A 321 3.36 29.67 -50.21
C PHE A 321 2.86 29.31 -51.60
N ARG A 322 2.74 28.03 -51.97
CA ARG A 322 2.15 27.63 -53.25
C ARG A 322 0.67 28.02 -53.33
N GLU A 323 -0.09 27.81 -52.26
CA GLU A 323 -1.50 28.22 -52.20
C GLU A 323 -1.66 29.74 -52.31
N ASP A 324 -0.77 30.53 -51.68
CA ASP A 324 -0.78 31.99 -51.78
C ASP A 324 -0.28 32.50 -53.13
N VAL A 325 0.73 31.87 -53.74
CA VAL A 325 1.19 32.16 -55.11
C VAL A 325 0.10 31.81 -56.13
N HIS A 326 -0.61 30.70 -55.96
CA HIS A 326 -1.76 30.35 -56.83
C HIS A 326 -2.94 31.31 -56.65
N ARG A 327 -3.16 31.85 -55.46
CA ARG A 327 -4.14 32.93 -55.21
C ARG A 327 -3.72 34.26 -55.84
N ALA A 328 -2.43 34.61 -55.78
CA ALA A 328 -1.88 35.83 -56.35
C ALA A 328 -1.77 35.79 -57.89
N ALA A 329 -1.56 34.62 -58.49
CA ALA A 329 -1.36 34.42 -59.92
C ALA A 329 -2.65 34.18 -60.73
N GLY A 330 -3.84 34.43 -60.16
CA GLY A 330 -5.11 34.45 -60.91
C GLY A 330 -5.69 33.09 -61.32
N GLY A 331 -5.37 32.01 -60.61
CA GLY A 331 -5.90 30.67 -60.88
C GLY A 331 -7.36 30.46 -60.43
N SER A 332 -8.32 30.87 -61.26
CA SER A 332 -9.72 30.41 -61.42
C SER A 332 -10.55 29.95 -60.19
N SER A 333 -11.63 30.72 -59.95
CA SER A 333 -13.01 30.33 -59.54
C SER A 333 -13.19 29.10 -58.65
N PHE A 334 -13.65 29.33 -57.42
CA PHE A 334 -14.16 28.34 -56.47
C PHE A 334 -14.98 27.22 -57.13
N HIS A 335 -14.36 26.07 -57.41
CA HIS A 335 -15.09 24.89 -57.83
C HIS A 335 -15.62 24.18 -56.59
N ILE A 336 -16.83 24.56 -56.16
CA ILE A 336 -17.54 23.80 -55.13
C ILE A 336 -17.89 22.44 -55.73
N ASP A 337 -17.30 21.37 -55.19
CA ASP A 337 -17.62 19.97 -55.56
C ASP A 337 -19.14 19.75 -55.50
N ARG A 338 -19.68 19.03 -56.51
CA ARG A 338 -21.09 18.65 -56.64
C ARG A 338 -21.67 18.05 -55.35
N LYS A 339 -20.89 17.26 -54.59
CA LYS A 339 -21.31 16.73 -53.28
C LYS A 339 -21.54 17.83 -52.25
N ARG A 340 -20.68 18.84 -52.22
CA ARG A 340 -20.75 19.96 -51.28
C ARG A 340 -21.90 20.91 -51.64
N ARG A 341 -22.17 21.14 -52.93
CA ARG A 341 -23.36 21.88 -53.39
C ARG A 341 -24.66 21.19 -52.99
N ARG A 342 -24.72 19.87 -53.12
CA ARG A 342 -25.89 19.08 -52.76
C ARG A 342 -26.20 19.19 -51.25
N ARG A 343 -25.18 19.06 -50.40
CA ARG A 343 -25.33 19.23 -48.94
C ARG A 343 -25.74 20.64 -48.54
N LEU A 344 -25.22 21.67 -49.22
CA LEU A 344 -25.63 23.06 -48.99
C LEU A 344 -27.09 23.30 -49.40
N ALA A 345 -27.55 22.70 -50.50
CA ALA A 345 -28.93 22.78 -50.95
C ALA A 345 -29.89 22.04 -49.99
N GLU A 346 -29.52 20.84 -49.54
CA GLU A 346 -30.26 20.06 -48.54
C GLU A 346 -30.36 20.84 -47.20
N LYS A 347 -29.28 21.49 -46.78
CA LYS A 347 -29.27 22.34 -45.57
C LYS A 347 -30.15 23.59 -45.71
N LYS A 348 -30.15 24.25 -46.88
CA LYS A 348 -31.03 25.41 -47.15
C LYS A 348 -32.50 25.02 -47.21
N GLN A 349 -32.84 23.86 -47.77
CA GLN A 349 -34.21 23.33 -47.74
C GLN A 349 -34.65 22.97 -46.31
N ALA A 350 -33.77 22.37 -45.50
CA ALA A 350 -34.05 22.11 -44.09
C ALA A 350 -34.25 23.40 -43.26
N GLN A 351 -33.75 24.54 -43.73
CA GLN A 351 -33.95 25.87 -43.14
C GLN A 351 -35.16 26.63 -43.74
N GLY A 352 -35.96 26.00 -44.60
CA GLY A 352 -37.23 26.55 -45.10
C GLY A 352 -37.15 27.35 -46.40
N HIS A 353 -36.00 27.43 -47.06
CA HIS A 353 -35.85 28.13 -48.34
C HIS A 353 -36.37 27.29 -49.53
N LYS A 354 -37.03 27.93 -50.50
CA LYS A 354 -37.56 27.26 -51.70
C LYS A 354 -36.43 26.94 -52.69
N ARG A 355 -36.63 25.92 -53.52
CA ARG A 355 -35.59 25.30 -54.35
C ARG A 355 -34.99 26.21 -55.44
N ASP A 356 -35.69 27.29 -55.81
CA ASP A 356 -35.34 28.18 -56.93
C ASP A 356 -35.11 29.65 -56.54
N ASP A 357 -34.83 29.95 -55.27
CA ASP A 357 -34.44 31.31 -54.87
C ASP A 357 -33.02 31.61 -55.40
N ARG A 358 -32.94 32.26 -56.57
CA ARG A 358 -31.69 32.81 -57.13
C ARG A 358 -31.54 34.27 -56.72
N GLU A 359 -30.43 34.60 -56.07
CA GLU A 359 -30.04 36.00 -55.83
C GLU A 359 -29.59 36.66 -57.15
N PRO A 360 -29.96 37.93 -57.42
CA PRO A 360 -29.60 38.61 -58.65
C PRO A 360 -28.11 38.94 -58.71
N VAL A 361 -27.49 38.66 -59.86
CA VAL A 361 -26.07 38.89 -60.14
C VAL A 361 -25.82 40.39 -60.30
N GLN A 362 -24.97 40.97 -59.43
CA GLN A 362 -24.47 42.33 -59.57
C GLN A 362 -23.46 42.39 -60.74
N GLN A 363 -23.80 43.13 -61.80
CA GLN A 363 -22.85 43.55 -62.83
C GLN A 363 -22.02 44.72 -62.29
N GLN A 364 -20.69 44.64 -62.41
CA GLN A 364 -19.80 45.78 -62.21
C GLN A 364 -19.07 46.10 -63.52
N MET A 365 -19.06 47.39 -63.85
CA MET A 365 -18.32 48.04 -64.94
C MET A 365 -16.81 48.07 -64.66
#